data_AF-A0A6P2CSM9-F1
#
_entry.id   AF-A0A6P2CSM9-F1
#
_cell.length_a   1.000
_cell.length_b   1.000
_cell.length_c   1.000
_cell.angle_alpha   90.00
_cell.angle_beta   90.00
_cell.angle_gamma   90.00
#
_symmetry.space_group_name_H-M   'P 1'
#
loop_
_entity.id
_entity.type
_entity.pdbx_description
1 polymer ?
#
loop_
_entity_poly.entity_id
_entity_poly.type
_entity_poly.pdbx_seq_one_letter_code
_entity_poly.pdbx_strand_id
1 'polypeptide(L)' 'MLYQTIVLELLEARPGLHTYLRRSRKLLAEMERYAADLRAAHLDRMNQGFDSSSALELALAELEARLDQEATRHASPDEP' A
#
# COMPACT_ATOMS: atom_id res chain seq x y z
N MET A 1 -9.76 -9.48 -3.82
CA MET A 1 -8.99 -10.57 -3.18
C MET A 1 -7.49 -10.39 -3.37
N LEU A 2 -6.86 -10.78 -4.50
CA LEU A 2 -5.38 -10.72 -4.64
C LEU A 2 -4.76 -9.37 -4.20
N TYR A 3 -5.21 -8.25 -4.76
CA TYR A 3 -4.69 -6.92 -4.40
C TYR A 3 -4.89 -6.56 -2.93
N GLN A 4 -6.01 -6.98 -2.32
CA GLN A 4 -6.27 -6.72 -0.90
C GLN A 4 -5.35 -7.56 0.00
N THR A 5 -5.07 -8.80 -0.37
CA THR A 5 -4.12 -9.66 0.35
C THR A 5 -2.72 -9.07 0.31
N ILE A 6 -2.26 -8.64 -0.88
CA ILE A 6 -0.94 -8.01 -1.01
C ILE A 6 -0.85 -6.73 -0.18
N VAL A 7 -1.87 -5.86 -0.24
CA VAL A 7 -1.91 -4.64 0.56
C VAL A 7 -1.92 -4.93 2.06
N LEU A 8 -2.64 -5.96 2.51
CA LEU A 8 -2.64 -6.36 3.90
C LEU A 8 -1.23 -6.77 4.37
N GLU A 9 -0.53 -7.59 3.59
CA GLU A 9 0.85 -7.99 3.89
C GLU A 9 1.80 -6.79 3.94
N LEU A 10 1.65 -5.84 3.01
CA LEU A 10 2.44 -4.60 3.00
C LEU A 10 2.18 -3.72 4.23
N LEU A 11 0.94 -3.66 4.71
CA LEU A 11 0.59 -2.93 5.93
C LEU A 11 1.12 -3.67 7.17
N GLU A 12 0.98 -4.99 7.25
CA GLU A 12 1.48 -5.79 8.38
C GLU A 12 3.01 -5.72 8.52
N ALA A 13 3.74 -5.61 7.40
CA ALA A 13 5.18 -5.33 7.40
C ALA A 13 5.54 -3.94 7.97
N ARG A 14 4.56 -3.05 8.13
CA ARG A 14 4.71 -1.67 8.64
C ARG A 14 3.86 -1.49 9.90
N PRO A 15 4.27 -2.06 11.05
CA PRO A 15 3.41 -2.17 12.24
C PRO A 15 2.94 -0.83 12.80
N GLY A 16 3.73 0.24 12.66
CA GLY A 16 3.34 1.60 13.05
C GLY A 16 2.14 2.12 12.27
N LEU A 17 2.20 2.05 10.94
CA LEU A 17 1.13 2.46 10.05
C LEU A 17 -0.11 1.57 10.24
N HIS A 18 0.07 0.25 10.29
CA HIS A 18 -1.03 -0.70 10.52
C HIS A 18 -1.74 -0.44 11.85
N THR A 19 -0.98 -0.20 12.93
CA THR A 19 -1.55 0.11 14.25
C THR A 19 -2.30 1.44 14.23
N TYR A 20 -1.74 2.47 13.59
CA TYR A 20 -2.39 3.77 13.44
C TYR A 20 -3.72 3.66 12.69
N LEU A 21 -3.73 2.98 11.55
CA LEU A 21 -4.95 2.77 10.75
C LEU A 21 -6.00 1.97 11.51
N ARG A 22 -5.58 0.95 12.28
CA ARG A 22 -6.47 0.16 13.13
C ARG A 22 -7.07 0.99 14.26
N ARG A 23 -6.26 1.76 14.99
CA ARG A 23 -6.71 2.65 16.07
C ARG A 23 -7.65 3.74 15.56
N SER A 24 -7.38 4.24 14.35
CA SER A 24 -8.21 5.25 13.69
C SER A 24 -9.49 4.68 13.06
N ARG A 25 -9.74 3.36 13.16
CA ARG A 25 -10.85 2.64 12.50
C ARG A 25 -10.90 2.84 10.98
N LYS A 26 -9.74 3.12 10.37
CA LYS A 26 -9.58 3.38 8.93
C LYS A 26 -8.97 2.20 8.17
N LEU A 27 -8.50 1.17 8.88
CA LEU A 27 -7.78 0.05 8.28
C LEU A 27 -8.49 -0.57 7.07
N LEU A 28 -9.78 -0.92 7.20
CA LEU A 28 -10.51 -1.55 6.10
C LEU A 28 -10.65 -0.60 4.89
N ALA A 29 -11.06 0.65 5.13
CA ALA A 29 -11.27 1.63 4.07
C ALA A 29 -9.96 1.99 3.34
N GLU A 30 -8.86 2.17 4.08
CA GLU A 30 -7.56 2.45 3.46
C GLU A 30 -7.01 1.21 2.75
N MET A 31 -7.19 0.00 3.29
CA MET A 31 -6.81 -1.24 2.60
C MET A 31 -7.55 -1.40 1.27
N GLU A 32 -8.85 -1.13 1.24
CA GLU A 32 -9.64 -1.15 0.00
C GLU A 32 -9.16 -0.09 -0.99
N ARG A 33 -8.85 1.12 -0.50
CA ARG A 33 -8.31 2.21 -1.31
C ARG A 33 -6.96 1.86 -1.91
N TYR A 34 -5.99 1.41 -1.11
CA TYR A 34 -4.67 1.00 -1.61
C TYR A 34 -4.77 -0.17 -2.59
N ALA A 35 -5.71 -1.10 -2.38
CA ALA A 35 -5.93 -2.20 -3.31
C ALA A 35 -6.51 -1.73 -4.66
N ALA A 36 -7.39 -0.74 -4.63
CA ALA A 36 -7.91 -0.11 -5.84
C ALA A 36 -6.81 0.67 -6.57
N ASP A 37 -6.01 1.45 -5.85
CA ASP A 37 -4.85 2.19 -6.39
C ASP A 37 -3.84 1.23 -7.04
N LEU A 38 -3.48 0.14 -6.36
CA LEU A 38 -2.55 -0.88 -6.88
C LEU A 38 -3.09 -1.51 -8.17
N ARG A 39 -4.37 -1.87 -8.18
CA ARG A 39 -5.01 -2.42 -9.38
C ARG A 39 -5.01 -1.43 -10.54
N ALA A 40 -5.33 -0.16 -10.26
CA ALA A 40 -5.36 0.88 -11.29
C ALA A 40 -3.97 1.10 -11.88
N ALA A 41 -2.94 1.20 -11.04
CA ALA A 41 -1.55 1.32 -11.49
C ALA A 41 -1.10 0.10 -12.31
N HIS A 42 -1.39 -1.12 -11.85
CA HIS A 42 -1.06 -2.34 -12.60
C HIS A 42 -1.69 -2.35 -14.00
N LEU A 43 -2.99 -2.05 -14.10
CA LEU A 43 -3.70 -2.01 -15.39
C LEU A 43 -3.16 -0.89 -16.30
N ASP A 44 -2.84 0.27 -15.73
CA ASP A 44 -2.25 1.37 -16.48
C ASP A 44 -0.88 0.98 -17.08
N ARG A 45 -0.01 0.31 -16.31
CA ARG A 45 1.27 -0.20 -16.84
C ARG A 45 1.05 -1.29 -17.90
N MET A 46 0.08 -2.19 -17.72
CA MET A 46 -0.25 -3.15 -18.78
C MET A 46 -0.69 -2.45 -20.07
N ASN A 47 -1.45 -1.37 -19.98
CA ASN A 47 -1.86 -0.57 -21.15
C ASN A 47 -0.68 0.16 -21.81
N GLN A 48 0.37 0.46 -21.06
CA GLN A 48 1.62 1.02 -21.58
C GLN A 48 2.51 -0.04 -22.27
N GLY A 49 2.09 -1.32 -22.29
CA GLY A 49 2.78 -2.41 -23.00
C GLY A 49 3.74 -3.22 -22.14
N PHE A 50 3.77 -3.02 -20.82
CA PHE A 50 4.50 -3.91 -19.90
C PHE A 50 3.79 -5.26 -19.79
N ASP A 51 4.55 -6.35 -19.65
CA ASP A 51 3.96 -7.64 -19.28
C ASP A 51 3.37 -7.57 -17.86
N SER A 52 2.42 -8.46 -17.56
CA SER A 52 1.69 -8.41 -16.28
C SER A 52 2.58 -8.52 -15.05
N SER A 53 3.71 -9.25 -15.13
CA SER A 53 4.61 -9.41 -13.98
C SER A 53 5.35 -8.10 -13.72
N SER A 54 6.00 -7.54 -14.74
CA SER A 54 6.71 -6.27 -14.61
C SER A 54 5.76 -5.10 -14.31
N ALA A 55 4.56 -5.11 -14.87
CA ALA A 55 3.54 -4.11 -14.56
C ALA A 55 3.13 -4.14 -13.09
N LEU A 56 2.98 -5.34 -12.51
CA LEU A 56 2.67 -5.51 -11.08
C LEU A 56 3.84 -5.10 -10.20
N GLU A 57 5.07 -5.49 -10.52
CA GLU A 57 6.28 -5.11 -9.78
C GLU A 57 6.46 -3.60 -9.71
N LEU A 58 6.27 -2.90 -10.83
CA LEU A 58 6.35 -1.44 -10.89
C LEU A 58 5.25 -0.76 -10.06
N ALA A 59 4.02 -1.29 -10.12
CA ALA A 59 2.90 -0.78 -9.34
C ALA A 59 3.09 -1.03 -7.83
N LEU A 60 3.69 -2.16 -7.46
CA LEU A 60 4.04 -2.47 -6.08
C LEU A 60 5.11 -1.53 -5.55
N ALA A 61 6.21 -1.33 -6.29
CA ALA A 61 7.26 -0.41 -5.88
C ALA A 61 6.74 1.02 -5.66
N GLU A 62 5.81 1.47 -6.51
CA GLU A 62 5.15 2.77 -6.35
C GLU A 62 4.28 2.84 -5.08
N LEU A 63 3.49 1.80 -4.81
CA LEU A 63 2.68 1.73 -3.60
C LEU A 63 3.54 1.64 -2.33
N GLU A 64 4.60 0.84 -2.33
CA GLU A 64 5.51 0.70 -1.21
C GLU A 64 6.16 2.04 -0.86
N ALA A 65 6.66 2.77 -1.86
CA ALA A 65 7.24 4.09 -1.66
C ALA A 65 6.23 5.08 -1.04
N ARG A 66 4.95 4.98 -1.37
CA ARG A 66 3.88 5.78 -0.75
C ARG A 66 3.61 5.36 0.69
N LEU A 67 3.51 4.06 0.95
CA LEU A 67 3.28 3.53 2.29
C LEU A 67 4.44 3.83 3.24
N ASP A 68 5.68 3.82 2.74
CA ASP A 68 6.86 4.20 3.53
C ASP A 68 6.82 5.68 3.94
N GLN A 69 6.43 6.57 3.02
CA GLN A 69 6.24 8.00 3.33
C GLN A 69 5.14 8.19 4.39
N GLU A 70 4.02 7.48 4.27
CA GLU A 70 2.95 7.52 5.26
C GLU A 70 3.40 6.94 6.60
N ALA A 71 4.12 5.82 6.60
CA ALA A 71 4.68 5.23 7.80
C ALA A 71 5.64 6.20 8.49
N THR A 72 6.56 6.84 7.76
CA THR A 72 7.46 7.87 8.31
C THR A 72 6.68 9.05 8.89
N ARG A 73 5.65 9.53 8.20
CA ARG A 73 4.79 10.63 8.69
C ARG A 73 4.08 10.29 10.00
N HIS A 74 3.79 9.01 10.22
CA HIS A 74 3.15 8.50 11.42
C HIS A 74 4.14 7.90 12.44
N ALA A 75 5.45 7.92 12.17
CA ALA A 75 6.48 7.30 12.99
C ALA A 75 7.16 8.24 14.01
N SER A 76 6.85 9.54 14.11
CA SER A 76 7.42 10.42 15.16
C SER A 76 6.60 11.71 15.43
N PRO A 77 6.63 12.29 16.67
CA PRO A 77 7.39 11.86 17.86
C PRO A 77 6.51 11.58 19.11
N ASP A 78 6.77 10.47 19.79
CA ASP A 78 6.57 10.35 21.24
C ASP A 78 7.96 10.03 21.82
N GLU A 79 8.65 11.09 22.25
CA GLU A 79 9.88 11.05 23.05
C GLU A 79 9.50 10.72 24.50
N PRO A 80 10.26 9.83 25.16
CA PRO A 80 10.60 10.03 26.57
C PRO A 80 12.10 10.31 26.78
#